data_AF-A0A942CX51-F1
#
_entry.id   AF-A0A942CX51-F1
#
_cell.length_a   1.000
_cell.length_b   1.000
_cell.length_c   1.000
_cell.angle_alpha   90.00
_cell.angle_beta   90.00
_cell.angle_gamma   90.00
#
_symmetry.space_group_name_H-M   'P 1'
#
loop_
_entity.id
_entity.type
_entity.pdbx_description
1 polymer ?
#
loop_
_entity_poly.entity_id
_entity_poly.type
_entity_poly.pdbx_seq_one_letter_code
_entity_poly.pdbx_strand_id
1 'polypeptide(L)'
;MPFAAAILLALALGVAAYRSGVKQGTDTALKNVQPVRSDLQNSLEAQVSDAGYEHSQLQAKLDANAKTIDDLRRQLAEQARVVNALRSGTSRQSASGQAEIAGGQIAGSQSVRRDEELTTAQTKLTELQKTVDTAVAQRDENARQAASLEAKVNELTQLVRAQGQELDQKEGEVAKNQELLAHDRDIRELMGARELYMADVHDVSGKGTEKTYGRIFYTKGKSLIFYAFDLDARPGLQNAKSFQAWGRKGPDKTQARSLGIFYEDSASKKRWVLKAEDPKTLEDIDAVFVTVEPHGGSQHPSGKQLLFASLLISPNHP
;
A
#
# COMPACT_ATOMS: atom_id res chain seq x y z
N MET A 1 29.45 -56.19 -21.82
CA MET A 1 28.49 -55.12 -22.17
C MET A 1 27.45 -54.72 -21.08
N PRO A 2 27.38 -55.27 -19.84
CA PRO A 2 26.36 -54.81 -18.87
C PRO A 2 26.74 -53.51 -18.12
N PHE A 3 28.02 -53.17 -18.06
CA PHE A 3 28.51 -52.01 -17.32
C PHE A 3 28.13 -50.65 -17.93
N ALA A 4 27.99 -50.57 -19.26
CA ALA A 4 27.59 -49.33 -19.93
C ALA A 4 26.13 -48.96 -19.65
N ALA A 5 25.24 -49.95 -19.55
CA ALA A 5 23.83 -49.73 -19.25
C ALA A 5 23.62 -49.26 -17.79
N ALA A 6 24.40 -49.79 -16.84
CA ALA A 6 24.34 -49.40 -15.44
C ALA A 6 24.78 -47.93 -15.22
N ILE A 7 25.81 -47.48 -15.94
CA ILE A 7 26.30 -46.09 -15.85
C ILE A 7 25.28 -45.10 -16.42
N LEU A 8 24.64 -45.45 -17.55
CA LEU A 8 23.59 -44.60 -18.14
C LEU A 8 22.35 -44.49 -17.24
N LEU A 9 22.00 -45.57 -16.54
CA LEU A 9 20.86 -45.57 -15.63
C LEU A 9 21.13 -44.74 -14.37
N ALA A 10 22.35 -44.82 -13.83
CA ALA A 10 22.77 -43.98 -12.71
C ALA A 10 22.81 -42.49 -13.06
N LEU A 11 23.28 -42.13 -14.27
CA LEU A 11 23.27 -40.76 -14.76
C LEU A 11 21.85 -40.24 -15.00
N ALA A 12 20.96 -41.06 -15.56
CA ALA A 12 19.56 -40.70 -15.77
C ALA A 12 18.82 -40.47 -14.45
N LEU A 13 19.05 -41.33 -13.45
CA LEU A 13 18.47 -41.18 -12.11
C LEU A 13 19.05 -39.96 -11.38
N GLY A 14 20.35 -39.68 -11.52
CA GLY A 14 20.98 -38.49 -10.94
C GLY A 14 20.42 -37.19 -11.52
N VAL A 15 20.20 -37.13 -12.84
CA VAL A 15 19.59 -35.96 -13.50
C VAL A 15 18.11 -35.81 -13.12
N ALA A 16 17.37 -36.91 -13.00
CA ALA A 16 15.98 -36.88 -12.56
C ALA A 16 15.84 -36.42 -11.10
N ALA A 17 16.67 -36.92 -10.20
CA ALA A 17 16.71 -36.51 -8.79
C ALA A 17 17.13 -35.03 -8.65
N TYR A 18 18.13 -34.58 -9.42
CA TYR A 18 18.56 -33.19 -9.43
C TYR A 18 17.45 -32.26 -9.94
N ARG A 19 16.77 -32.62 -11.03
CA ARG A 19 15.64 -31.83 -11.55
C ARG A 19 14.44 -31.80 -10.60
N SER A 20 14.18 -32.90 -9.89
CA SER A 20 13.10 -32.95 -8.88
C SER A 20 13.45 -32.11 -7.65
N GLY A 21 14.71 -32.15 -7.19
CA GLY A 21 15.20 -31.35 -6.08
C GLY A 21 15.23 -29.85 -6.37
N VAL A 22 15.61 -29.44 -7.59
CA VAL A 22 15.58 -28.03 -8.01
C VAL A 22 14.14 -27.49 -8.09
N LYS A 23 13.19 -28.30 -8.60
CA LYS A 23 11.77 -27.90 -8.64
C LYS A 23 11.13 -27.81 -7.25
N GLN A 24 11.44 -28.74 -6.35
CA GLN A 24 10.96 -28.70 -4.97
C GLN A 24 11.60 -27.57 -4.15
N GLY A 25 12.87 -27.23 -4.41
CA GLY A 25 13.56 -26.09 -3.78
C GLY A 25 12.96 -24.74 -4.18
N THR A 26 12.52 -24.57 -5.44
CA THR A 26 11.87 -23.33 -5.89
C THR A 26 10.43 -23.20 -5.37
N ASP A 27 9.68 -24.30 -5.32
CA ASP A 27 8.29 -24.30 -4.83
C ASP A 27 8.21 -24.12 -3.30
N THR A 28 9.19 -24.64 -2.55
CA THR A 28 9.26 -24.42 -1.09
C THR A 28 9.75 -23.01 -0.74
N ALA A 29 10.63 -22.41 -1.54
CA ALA A 29 11.06 -21.02 -1.35
C ALA A 29 9.94 -20.00 -1.63
N LEU A 30 9.02 -20.29 -2.57
CA LEU A 30 7.87 -19.43 -2.85
C LEU A 30 6.74 -19.56 -1.81
N LYS A 31 6.57 -20.72 -1.18
CA LYS A 31 5.52 -20.95 -0.16
C LYS A 31 5.88 -20.44 1.25
N ASN A 32 7.17 -20.33 1.59
CA ASN A 32 7.60 -20.02 2.97
C ASN A 32 7.94 -18.56 3.26
N VAL A 33 7.84 -17.64 2.29
CA VAL A 33 8.16 -16.21 2.51
C VAL A 33 6.93 -15.41 2.99
N GLN A 34 5.72 -15.95 2.89
CA GLN A 34 4.48 -15.25 3.25
C GLN A 34 3.95 -15.44 4.70
N PRO A 35 4.11 -16.57 5.43
CA PRO A 35 3.39 -16.72 6.70
C PRO A 35 3.93 -15.85 7.85
N VAL A 36 5.25 -15.60 7.91
CA VAL A 36 5.87 -14.86 9.04
C VAL A 36 5.52 -13.36 9.00
N ARG A 37 5.13 -12.81 7.85
CA ARG A 37 4.93 -11.36 7.65
C ARG A 37 3.52 -10.89 8.00
N SER A 38 2.50 -11.67 7.64
CA SER A 38 1.13 -11.44 8.07
C SER A 38 0.98 -11.50 9.58
N ASP A 39 1.69 -12.43 10.23
CA ASP A 39 1.62 -12.60 11.69
C ASP A 39 2.18 -11.39 12.45
N LEU A 40 3.23 -10.74 11.94
CA LEU A 40 3.81 -9.56 12.57
C LEU A 40 2.93 -8.32 12.40
N GLN A 41 2.38 -8.07 11.21
CA GLN A 41 1.45 -6.96 10.99
C GLN A 41 0.18 -7.12 11.84
N ASN A 42 -0.41 -8.31 11.83
CA ASN A 42 -1.58 -8.63 12.65
C ASN A 42 -1.26 -8.45 14.15
N SER A 43 -0.04 -8.79 14.57
CA SER A 43 0.40 -8.59 15.96
C SER A 43 0.55 -7.11 16.34
N LEU A 44 1.03 -6.25 15.43
CA LEU A 44 1.14 -4.81 15.72
C LEU A 44 -0.22 -4.12 15.71
N GLU A 45 -1.10 -4.48 14.79
CA GLU A 45 -2.47 -3.97 14.77
C GLU A 45 -3.25 -4.36 16.03
N ALA A 46 -3.08 -5.61 16.48
CA ALA A 46 -3.63 -6.06 17.75
C ALA A 46 -3.09 -5.23 18.93
N GLN A 47 -1.78 -4.97 18.98
CA GLN A 47 -1.18 -4.14 20.04
C GLN A 47 -1.69 -2.68 20.02
N VAL A 48 -1.89 -2.09 18.85
CA VAL A 48 -2.49 -0.74 18.73
C VAL A 48 -3.93 -0.75 19.22
N SER A 49 -4.71 -1.77 18.86
CA SER A 49 -6.10 -1.92 19.30
C SER A 49 -6.20 -2.10 20.81
N ASP A 50 -5.36 -2.96 21.39
CA ASP A 50 -5.34 -3.21 22.84
C ASP A 50 -4.93 -1.96 23.61
N ALA A 51 -3.85 -1.28 23.19
CA ALA A 51 -3.40 -0.03 23.81
C ALA A 51 -4.44 1.09 23.67
N GLY A 52 -5.13 1.17 22.54
CA GLY A 52 -6.23 2.12 22.32
C GLY A 52 -7.44 1.84 23.23
N TYR A 53 -7.76 0.56 23.43
CA TYR A 53 -8.82 0.14 24.35
C TYR A 53 -8.47 0.48 25.80
N GLU A 54 -7.25 0.18 26.25
CA GLU A 54 -6.78 0.54 27.59
C GLU A 54 -6.80 2.05 27.82
N HIS A 55 -6.36 2.84 26.84
CA HIS A 55 -6.43 4.30 26.88
C HIS A 55 -7.88 4.78 27.07
N SER A 56 -8.83 4.23 26.30
CA SER A 56 -10.25 4.59 26.40
C SER A 56 -10.84 4.30 27.79
N GLN A 57 -10.44 3.18 28.41
CA GLN A 57 -10.87 2.84 29.77
C GLN A 57 -10.29 3.81 30.81
N LEU A 58 -9.01 4.16 30.68
CA LEU A 58 -8.36 5.14 31.55
C LEU A 58 -9.01 6.51 31.43
N GLN A 59 -9.37 6.94 30.22
CA GLN A 59 -10.12 8.17 29.98
C GLN A 59 -11.47 8.16 30.73
N ALA A 60 -12.23 7.07 30.61
CA ALA A 60 -13.51 6.92 31.30
C ALA A 60 -13.35 6.94 32.84
N LYS A 61 -12.27 6.34 33.36
CA LYS A 61 -11.93 6.40 34.79
C LYS A 61 -11.57 7.83 35.25
N LEU A 62 -10.88 8.60 34.42
CA LEU A 62 -10.57 10.00 34.72
C LEU A 62 -11.83 10.86 34.81
N ASP A 63 -12.76 10.67 33.88
CA ASP A 63 -14.06 11.37 33.88
C ASP A 63 -14.91 10.99 35.09
N ALA A 64 -14.92 9.70 35.46
CA ALA A 64 -15.58 9.23 36.67
C ALA A 64 -14.97 9.84 37.93
N ASN A 65 -13.64 9.85 38.05
CA ASN A 65 -12.93 10.45 39.19
C ASN A 65 -13.17 11.96 39.29
N ALA A 66 -13.23 12.67 38.17
CA ALA A 66 -13.54 14.10 38.15
C ALA A 66 -14.91 14.38 38.77
N LYS A 67 -15.94 13.59 38.41
CA LYS A 67 -17.28 13.69 39.00
C LYS A 67 -17.27 13.41 40.50
N THR A 68 -16.52 12.40 40.95
CA THR A 68 -16.39 12.06 42.38
C THR A 68 -15.70 13.18 43.16
N ILE A 69 -14.63 13.77 42.62
CA ILE A 69 -13.94 14.90 43.26
C ILE A 69 -14.88 16.10 43.38
N ASP A 70 -15.66 16.39 42.35
CA ASP A 70 -16.64 17.49 42.39
C ASP A 70 -17.73 17.24 43.44
N ASP A 71 -18.24 16.00 43.57
CA ASP A 71 -19.21 15.67 44.60
C ASP A 71 -18.61 15.79 46.02
N LEU A 72 -17.41 15.24 46.24
CA LEU A 72 -16.72 15.35 47.52
C LEU A 72 -16.42 16.81 47.89
N ARG A 73 -16.06 17.66 46.92
CA ARG A 73 -15.89 19.10 47.14
C ARG A 73 -17.20 19.78 47.54
N ARG A 74 -18.33 19.39 46.96
CA ARG A 74 -19.66 19.89 47.37
C ARG A 74 -19.98 19.46 48.80
N GLN A 75 -19.75 18.19 49.15
CA GLN A 75 -19.95 17.69 50.51
C GLN A 75 -19.07 18.42 51.52
N LEU A 76 -17.81 18.70 51.16
CA LEU A 76 -16.87 19.44 51.99
C LEU A 76 -17.33 20.89 52.22
N ALA A 77 -17.81 21.57 51.17
CA ALA A 77 -18.37 22.91 51.29
C ALA A 77 -19.60 22.95 52.20
N GLU A 78 -20.46 21.93 52.13
CA GLU A 78 -21.64 21.83 52.98
C GLU A 78 -21.29 21.53 54.45
N GLN A 79 -20.36 20.60 54.69
CA GLN A 79 -19.85 20.33 56.05
C GLN A 79 -19.16 21.56 56.65
N ALA A 80 -18.41 22.32 55.86
CA ALA A 80 -17.79 23.57 56.32
C ALA A 80 -18.85 24.60 56.75
N ARG A 81 -19.99 24.68 56.06
CA ARG A 81 -21.12 25.54 56.48
C ARG A 81 -21.72 25.09 57.80
N VAL A 82 -21.94 23.79 57.97
CA VAL A 82 -22.49 23.21 59.22
C VAL A 82 -21.56 23.50 60.40
N VAL A 83 -20.25 23.27 60.25
CA VAL A 83 -19.25 23.59 61.29
C VAL A 83 -19.26 25.08 61.64
N ASN A 84 -19.33 25.96 60.65
CA ASN A 84 -19.40 27.41 60.88
C ASN A 84 -20.70 27.84 61.58
N ALA A 85 -21.83 27.21 61.24
CA ALA A 85 -23.12 27.46 61.90
C ALA A 85 -23.10 27.00 63.37
N LEU A 86 -22.59 25.80 63.65
CA LEU A 86 -22.41 25.28 65.01
C LEU A 86 -21.50 26.20 65.83
N ARG A 87 -20.36 26.62 65.26
CA ARG A 87 -19.37 27.45 65.96
C ARG A 87 -19.93 28.83 66.30
N SER A 88 -20.64 29.45 65.37
CA SER A 88 -21.29 30.75 65.61
C SER A 88 -22.46 30.66 66.61
N GLY A 89 -23.19 29.54 66.63
CA GLY A 89 -24.19 29.24 67.66
C GLY A 89 -23.58 29.16 69.06
N THR A 90 -22.47 28.44 69.21
CA THR A 90 -21.74 28.33 70.49
C THR A 90 -21.24 29.70 70.97
N SER A 91 -20.66 30.52 70.08
CA SER A 91 -20.16 31.86 70.45
C SER A 91 -21.27 32.82 70.91
N ARG A 92 -22.46 32.77 70.30
CA ARG A 92 -23.60 33.62 70.70
C ARG A 92 -24.14 33.23 72.08
N GLN A 93 -24.14 31.94 72.41
CA GLN A 93 -24.73 31.44 73.64
C GLN A 93 -23.81 31.65 74.86
N SER A 94 -22.50 31.56 74.67
CA SER A 94 -21.51 31.96 75.69
C SER A 94 -21.59 33.45 76.03
N ALA A 95 -21.99 34.30 75.08
CA ALA A 95 -22.21 35.73 75.32
C ALA A 95 -23.54 36.02 76.04
N SER A 96 -24.58 35.20 75.85
CA SER A 96 -25.89 35.36 76.54
C SER A 96 -25.96 34.66 77.90
N GLY A 97 -25.16 33.62 78.15
CA GLY A 97 -25.15 32.84 79.40
C GLY A 97 -24.56 33.55 80.62
N GLN A 98 -23.86 34.68 80.44
CA GLN A 98 -23.44 35.55 81.55
C GLN A 98 -24.61 36.34 82.18
N ALA A 99 -25.80 36.34 81.57
CA ALA A 99 -26.96 37.11 82.03
C ALA A 99 -27.99 36.31 82.88
N GLU A 100 -27.97 34.97 82.89
CA GLU A 100 -28.99 34.15 83.59
C GLU A 100 -28.35 33.03 84.43
N ILE A 101 -28.06 33.31 85.71
CA ILE A 101 -27.34 32.39 86.64
C ILE A 101 -28.27 31.34 87.31
N ALA A 102 -29.57 31.27 86.98
CA ALA A 102 -30.51 30.42 87.72
C ALA A 102 -30.74 28.98 87.17
N GLY A 103 -30.09 28.57 86.06
CA GLY A 103 -30.38 27.30 85.35
C GLY A 103 -29.21 26.30 85.19
N GLY A 104 -28.23 26.32 86.11
CA GLY A 104 -26.86 25.79 85.90
C GLY A 104 -26.67 24.29 85.55
N GLN A 105 -27.64 23.39 85.78
CA GLN A 105 -27.46 21.96 85.48
C GLN A 105 -27.84 21.57 84.04
N ILE A 106 -28.85 22.23 83.45
CA ILE A 106 -29.31 21.94 82.08
C ILE A 106 -28.40 22.62 81.04
N ALA A 107 -27.93 23.83 81.34
CA ALA A 107 -27.00 24.57 80.47
C ALA A 107 -25.63 23.87 80.32
N GLY A 108 -25.10 23.27 81.40
CA GLY A 108 -23.83 22.55 81.36
C GLY A 108 -23.86 21.29 80.50
N SER A 109 -24.92 20.49 80.61
CA SER A 109 -25.09 19.28 79.79
C SER A 109 -25.37 19.60 78.31
N GLN A 110 -25.98 20.74 78.01
CA GLN A 110 -26.19 21.21 76.63
C GLN A 110 -24.91 21.75 75.98
N SER A 111 -23.99 22.37 76.76
CA SER A 111 -22.68 22.82 76.27
C SER A 111 -21.79 21.64 75.89
N VAL A 112 -21.69 20.63 76.76
CA VAL A 112 -20.85 19.44 76.53
C VAL A 112 -21.26 18.70 75.27
N ARG A 113 -22.57 18.51 75.04
CA ARG A 113 -23.08 17.87 73.81
C ARG A 113 -22.74 18.65 72.54
N ARG A 114 -22.78 19.99 72.56
CA ARG A 114 -22.42 20.80 71.38
C ARG A 114 -20.93 20.82 71.11
N ASP A 115 -20.09 20.80 72.15
CA ASP A 115 -18.65 20.69 71.99
C ASP A 115 -18.26 19.31 71.40
N GLU A 116 -18.95 18.24 71.81
CA GLU A 116 -18.84 16.92 71.15
C GLU A 116 -19.31 16.95 69.69
N GLU A 117 -20.42 17.62 69.37
CA GLU A 117 -20.90 17.80 67.98
C GLU A 117 -19.91 18.60 67.12
N LEU A 118 -19.31 19.65 67.67
CA LEU A 118 -18.30 20.46 66.99
C LEU A 118 -17.03 19.67 66.70
N THR A 119 -16.52 18.94 67.69
CA THR A 119 -15.31 18.12 67.52
C THR A 119 -15.52 16.98 66.52
N THR A 120 -16.68 16.32 66.57
CA THR A 120 -17.04 15.28 65.58
C THR A 120 -17.21 15.85 64.18
N ALA A 121 -17.85 17.01 64.02
CA ALA A 121 -17.99 17.68 62.72
C ALA A 121 -16.63 18.16 62.18
N GLN A 122 -15.75 18.69 63.04
CA GLN A 122 -14.38 19.09 62.68
C GLN A 122 -13.55 17.90 62.19
N THR A 123 -13.69 16.75 62.86
CA THR A 123 -13.01 15.50 62.49
C THR A 123 -13.48 15.02 61.12
N LYS A 124 -14.80 15.02 60.87
CA LYS A 124 -15.37 14.65 59.55
C LYS A 124 -14.90 15.57 58.42
N LEU A 125 -14.78 16.88 58.68
CA LEU A 125 -14.28 17.83 57.68
C LEU A 125 -12.82 17.53 57.31
N THR A 126 -12.00 17.24 58.32
CA THR A 126 -10.58 16.90 58.13
C THR A 126 -10.43 15.57 57.37
N GLU A 127 -11.29 14.59 57.68
CA GLU A 127 -11.35 13.31 56.96
C GLU A 127 -11.76 13.49 55.51
N LEU A 128 -12.85 14.24 55.24
CA LEU A 128 -13.30 14.55 53.87
C LEU A 128 -12.23 15.30 53.07
N GLN A 129 -11.52 16.25 53.69
CA GLN A 129 -10.41 16.96 53.05
C GLN A 129 -9.32 15.98 52.60
N LYS A 130 -8.93 15.06 53.50
CA LYS A 130 -7.97 14.01 53.17
C LYS A 130 -8.45 13.10 52.05
N THR A 131 -9.74 12.76 52.01
CA THR A 131 -10.33 11.96 50.92
C THR A 131 -10.27 12.71 49.59
N VAL A 132 -10.57 14.01 49.57
CA VAL A 132 -10.45 14.85 48.36
C VAL A 132 -9.01 14.88 47.87
N ASP A 133 -8.04 15.12 48.76
CA ASP A 133 -6.63 15.19 48.39
C ASP A 133 -6.12 13.86 47.83
N THR A 134 -6.56 12.75 48.42
CA THR A 134 -6.24 11.39 47.94
C THR A 134 -6.87 11.13 46.56
N ALA A 135 -8.13 11.52 46.35
CA ALA A 135 -8.82 11.35 45.07
C ALA A 135 -8.19 12.20 43.96
N VAL A 136 -7.74 13.42 44.28
CA VAL A 136 -7.00 14.29 43.35
C VAL A 136 -5.66 13.65 42.98
N ALA A 137 -4.90 13.15 43.96
CA ALA A 137 -3.63 12.46 43.69
C ALA A 137 -3.82 11.23 42.78
N GLN A 138 -4.86 10.43 43.02
CA GLN A 138 -5.18 9.28 42.18
C GLN A 138 -5.57 9.70 40.74
N ARG A 139 -6.33 10.79 40.59
CA ARG A 139 -6.66 11.34 39.27
C ARG A 139 -5.40 11.76 38.53
N ASP A 140 -4.47 12.44 39.19
CA ASP A 140 -3.26 12.93 38.55
C ASP A 140 -2.33 11.78 38.12
N GLU A 141 -2.27 10.70 38.91
CA GLU A 141 -1.56 9.47 38.51
C GLU A 141 -2.20 8.81 37.29
N ASN A 142 -3.53 8.64 37.31
CA ASN A 142 -4.26 8.09 36.15
C ASN A 142 -4.08 8.96 34.90
N ALA A 143 -3.96 10.30 35.06
CA ALA A 143 -3.77 11.22 33.95
C ALA A 143 -2.37 11.08 33.34
N ARG A 144 -1.35 10.85 34.16
CA ARG A 144 0.02 10.53 33.68
C ARG A 144 0.05 9.20 32.94
N GLN A 145 -0.65 8.19 33.44
CA GLN A 145 -0.75 6.89 32.77
C GLN A 145 -1.46 7.00 31.43
N ALA A 146 -2.58 7.73 31.37
CA ALA A 146 -3.30 7.99 30.12
C ALA A 146 -2.40 8.70 29.08
N ALA A 147 -1.70 9.77 29.47
CA ALA A 147 -0.78 10.48 28.58
C ALA A 147 0.36 9.57 28.06
N SER A 148 0.87 8.67 28.92
CA SER A 148 1.89 7.70 28.50
C SER A 148 1.35 6.66 27.51
N LEU A 149 0.13 6.15 27.72
CA LEU A 149 -0.50 5.25 26.77
C LEU A 149 -0.81 5.95 25.45
N GLU A 150 -1.30 7.20 25.48
CA GLU A 150 -1.56 7.99 24.28
C GLU A 150 -0.30 8.16 23.43
N ALA A 151 0.83 8.46 24.08
CA ALA A 151 2.13 8.55 23.39
C ALA A 151 2.51 7.21 22.72
N LYS A 152 2.33 6.08 23.40
CA LYS A 152 2.60 4.74 22.83
C LYS A 152 1.66 4.39 21.67
N VAL A 153 0.38 4.70 21.79
CA VAL A 153 -0.61 4.48 20.71
C VAL A 153 -0.21 5.29 19.47
N ASN A 154 0.18 6.55 19.66
CA ASN A 154 0.64 7.40 18.57
C ASN A 154 1.93 6.86 17.91
N GLU A 155 2.90 6.40 18.70
CA GLU A 155 4.14 5.80 18.20
C GLU A 155 3.87 4.52 17.40
N LEU A 156 3.11 3.58 17.95
CA LEU A 156 2.76 2.33 17.26
C LEU A 156 1.95 2.60 15.98
N THR A 157 1.02 3.56 16.02
CA THR A 157 0.25 3.97 14.84
C THR A 157 1.15 4.53 13.74
N GLN A 158 2.17 5.33 14.09
CA GLN A 158 3.15 5.83 13.13
C GLN A 158 3.98 4.69 12.54
N LEU A 159 4.40 3.74 13.36
CA LEU A 159 5.21 2.59 12.91
C LEU A 159 4.42 1.72 11.93
N VAL A 160 3.15 1.41 12.22
CA VAL A 160 2.26 0.66 11.31
C VAL A 160 2.11 1.38 9.97
N ARG A 161 1.90 2.70 9.97
CA ARG A 161 1.79 3.49 8.74
C ARG A 161 3.09 3.49 7.93
N ALA A 162 4.24 3.66 8.59
CA ALA A 162 5.54 3.65 7.93
C ALA A 162 5.82 2.27 7.29
N GLN A 163 5.50 1.19 7.98
CA GLN A 163 5.65 -0.16 7.46
C GLN A 163 4.73 -0.42 6.26
N GLY A 164 3.48 0.07 6.30
CA GLY A 164 2.56 -0.01 5.16
C GLY A 164 3.12 0.70 3.92
N GLN A 165 3.65 1.91 4.08
CA GLN A 165 4.25 2.66 2.97
C GLN A 165 5.50 1.98 2.39
N GLU A 166 6.33 1.35 3.23
CA GLU A 166 7.50 0.61 2.76
C GLU A 166 7.10 -0.64 1.96
N LEU A 167 6.03 -1.31 2.37
CA LEU A 167 5.49 -2.47 1.65
C LEU A 167 4.94 -2.08 0.28
N ASP A 168 4.14 -1.01 0.20
CA ASP A 168 3.59 -0.52 -1.07
C ASP A 168 4.72 -0.18 -2.07
N GLN A 169 5.81 0.44 -1.58
CA GLN A 169 6.99 0.75 -2.40
C GLN A 169 7.66 -0.53 -2.92
N LYS A 170 7.91 -1.50 -2.02
CA LYS A 170 8.53 -2.78 -2.40
C LYS A 170 7.67 -3.57 -3.37
N GLU A 171 6.35 -3.57 -3.21
CA GLU A 171 5.44 -4.24 -4.11
C GLU A 171 5.46 -3.58 -5.50
N GLY A 172 5.48 -2.25 -5.56
CA GLY A 172 5.66 -1.51 -6.81
C GLY A 172 6.99 -1.82 -7.51
N GLU A 173 8.09 -1.91 -6.77
CA GLU A 173 9.40 -2.29 -7.31
C GLU A 173 9.43 -3.73 -7.81
N VAL A 174 8.81 -4.67 -7.09
CA VAL A 174 8.71 -6.07 -7.49
C VAL A 174 7.85 -6.20 -8.76
N ALA A 175 6.71 -5.51 -8.84
CA ALA A 175 5.86 -5.52 -10.01
C ALA A 175 6.61 -5.00 -11.26
N LYS A 176 7.34 -3.89 -11.11
CA LYS A 176 8.18 -3.34 -12.19
C LYS A 176 9.29 -4.31 -12.61
N ASN A 177 9.96 -4.95 -11.66
CA ASN A 177 10.99 -5.94 -11.98
C ASN A 177 10.41 -7.17 -12.68
N GLN A 178 9.22 -7.62 -12.29
CA GLN A 178 8.53 -8.72 -12.96
C GLN A 178 8.16 -8.37 -14.40
N GLU A 179 7.69 -7.15 -14.65
CA GLU A 179 7.40 -6.64 -16.00
C GLU A 179 8.67 -6.60 -16.86
N LEU A 180 9.78 -6.08 -16.34
CA LEU A 180 11.07 -6.07 -17.04
C LEU A 180 11.56 -7.48 -17.35
N LEU A 181 11.45 -8.42 -16.41
CA LEU A 181 11.84 -9.81 -16.60
C LEU A 181 10.93 -10.53 -17.61
N ALA A 182 9.63 -10.20 -17.64
CA ALA A 182 8.70 -10.71 -18.65
C ALA A 182 9.10 -10.21 -20.05
N HIS A 183 9.39 -8.92 -20.19
CA HIS A 183 9.90 -8.36 -21.45
C HIS A 183 11.23 -8.98 -21.89
N ASP A 184 12.17 -9.20 -20.97
CA ASP A 184 13.45 -9.87 -21.27
C ASP A 184 13.25 -11.32 -21.74
N ARG A 185 12.28 -12.02 -21.15
CA ARG A 185 11.92 -13.38 -21.56
C ARG A 185 11.31 -13.40 -22.97
N ASP A 186 10.37 -12.52 -23.25
CA ASP A 186 9.72 -12.41 -24.57
C ASP A 186 10.77 -12.13 -25.66
N ILE A 187 11.70 -11.21 -25.40
CA ILE A 187 12.81 -10.91 -26.32
C ILE A 187 13.70 -12.15 -26.53
N ARG A 188 14.06 -12.87 -25.47
CA ARG A 188 14.88 -14.08 -25.58
C ARG A 188 14.18 -15.18 -26.38
N GLU A 189 12.88 -15.35 -26.19
CA GLU A 189 12.08 -16.34 -26.91
C GLU A 189 12.00 -16.01 -28.41
N LEU A 190 11.84 -14.72 -28.74
CA LEU A 190 11.88 -14.24 -30.12
C LEU A 190 13.25 -14.46 -30.77
N MET A 191 14.34 -14.11 -30.08
CA MET A 191 15.70 -14.26 -30.60
C MET A 191 16.17 -15.72 -30.69
N GLY A 192 15.56 -16.63 -29.93
CA GLY A 192 15.84 -18.08 -29.97
C GLY A 192 14.92 -18.87 -30.89
N ALA A 193 13.99 -18.21 -31.60
CA ALA A 193 13.06 -18.89 -32.48
C ALA A 193 13.77 -19.46 -33.72
N ARG A 194 13.69 -20.77 -33.92
CA ARG A 194 14.28 -21.49 -35.08
C ARG A 194 13.80 -20.98 -36.45
N GLU A 195 12.65 -20.32 -36.48
CA GLU A 195 12.02 -19.77 -37.68
C GLU A 195 11.91 -18.25 -37.56
N LEU A 196 12.96 -17.60 -37.06
CA LEU A 196 13.05 -16.14 -37.03
C LEU A 196 13.46 -15.62 -38.42
N TYR A 197 12.60 -14.78 -38.97
CA TYR A 197 12.80 -14.03 -40.20
C TYR A 197 13.12 -12.59 -39.85
N MET A 198 14.31 -12.13 -40.25
CA MET A 198 14.71 -10.73 -40.09
C MET A 198 14.68 -10.04 -41.46
N ALA A 199 13.81 -9.04 -41.61
CA ALA A 199 13.68 -8.25 -42.83
C ALA A 199 13.95 -6.77 -42.54
N ASP A 200 14.78 -6.15 -43.36
CA ASP A 200 14.97 -4.71 -43.35
C ASP A 200 13.80 -4.03 -44.07
N VAL A 201 13.42 -2.85 -43.56
CA VAL A 201 12.25 -2.10 -44.00
C VAL A 201 12.71 -0.89 -44.79
N HIS A 202 12.14 -0.70 -45.98
CA HIS A 202 12.53 0.36 -46.90
C HIS A 202 11.44 1.41 -47.08
N ASP A 203 11.84 2.63 -47.41
CA ASP A 203 10.95 3.73 -47.75
C ASP A 203 10.47 3.61 -49.20
N VAL A 204 9.16 3.62 -49.40
CA VAL A 204 8.51 3.56 -50.72
C VAL A 204 7.81 4.87 -51.09
N SER A 205 7.96 5.92 -50.29
CA SER A 205 7.26 7.20 -50.46
C SER A 205 7.83 8.14 -51.55
N GLY A 206 8.82 7.68 -52.34
CA GLY A 206 9.13 8.28 -53.64
C GLY A 206 10.55 8.85 -53.85
N LYS A 207 11.52 8.58 -52.97
CA LYS A 207 12.93 9.00 -53.21
C LYS A 207 13.93 7.86 -53.43
N GLY A 208 13.49 6.59 -53.44
CA GLY A 208 14.35 5.46 -53.82
C GLY A 208 15.68 5.43 -53.06
N THR A 209 15.67 5.75 -51.77
CA THR A 209 16.88 5.68 -50.95
C THR A 209 17.04 4.25 -50.44
N GLU A 210 18.22 3.67 -50.62
CA GLU A 210 18.61 2.35 -50.10
C GLU A 210 18.67 2.30 -48.56
N LYS A 211 18.34 3.42 -47.89
CA LYS A 211 18.37 3.55 -46.44
C LYS A 211 17.28 2.68 -45.82
N THR A 212 17.69 1.80 -44.91
CA THR A 212 16.78 1.04 -44.05
C THR A 212 16.14 1.97 -43.01
N TYR A 213 14.81 1.98 -42.95
CA TYR A 213 14.00 2.78 -42.03
C TYR A 213 13.40 1.94 -40.90
N GLY A 214 13.74 0.66 -40.83
CA GLY A 214 13.22 -0.21 -39.80
C GLY A 214 13.66 -1.65 -39.97
N ARG A 215 13.29 -2.47 -39.00
CA ARG A 215 13.55 -3.91 -39.00
C ARG A 215 12.34 -4.65 -38.48
N ILE A 216 12.00 -5.72 -39.17
CA ILE A 216 10.95 -6.65 -38.77
C ILE A 216 11.60 -7.94 -38.30
N PHE A 217 11.19 -8.38 -37.13
CA PHE A 217 11.44 -9.70 -36.57
C PHE A 217 10.15 -10.47 -36.63
N TYR A 218 10.11 -11.53 -37.43
CA TYR A 218 8.88 -12.27 -37.70
C TYR A 218 9.10 -13.74 -37.44
N THR A 219 8.16 -14.37 -36.76
CA THR A 219 8.06 -15.82 -36.64
C THR A 219 6.70 -16.23 -37.15
N LYS A 220 6.70 -17.02 -38.22
CA LYS A 220 5.48 -17.40 -38.94
C LYS A 220 4.43 -18.01 -38.00
N GLY A 221 3.22 -17.46 -38.04
CA GLY A 221 2.10 -17.91 -37.21
C GLY A 221 2.28 -17.71 -35.70
N LYS A 222 3.24 -16.90 -35.25
CA LYS A 222 3.45 -16.63 -33.82
C LYS A 222 3.51 -15.16 -33.48
N SER A 223 4.50 -14.45 -34.01
CA SER A 223 4.78 -13.09 -33.58
C SER A 223 5.45 -12.27 -34.68
N LEU A 224 5.20 -10.97 -34.64
CA LEU A 224 5.85 -9.98 -35.49
C LEU A 224 6.16 -8.74 -34.66
N ILE A 225 7.44 -8.36 -34.60
CA ILE A 225 7.88 -7.08 -34.04
C ILE A 225 8.45 -6.23 -35.15
N PHE A 226 7.90 -5.04 -35.32
CA PHE A 226 8.35 -4.06 -36.28
C PHE A 226 8.91 -2.85 -35.53
N TYR A 227 10.21 -2.64 -35.64
CA TYR A 227 10.86 -1.37 -35.29
C TYR A 227 10.95 -0.46 -36.51
N ALA A 228 10.40 0.74 -36.43
CA ALA A 228 10.54 1.79 -37.43
C ALA A 228 11.27 2.99 -36.83
N PHE A 229 12.06 3.68 -37.64
CA PHE A 229 12.83 4.85 -37.25
C PHE A 229 12.39 6.07 -38.07
N ASP A 230 12.42 7.25 -37.44
CA ASP A 230 12.22 8.53 -38.12
C ASP A 230 10.87 8.65 -38.87
N LEU A 231 9.79 8.00 -38.38
CA LEU A 231 8.46 8.04 -39.01
C LEU A 231 7.88 9.47 -39.05
N ASP A 232 8.08 10.20 -37.95
CA ASP A 232 7.60 11.56 -37.67
C ASP A 232 8.54 12.66 -38.23
N ALA A 233 9.80 12.32 -38.50
CA ALA A 233 10.81 13.25 -39.00
C ALA A 233 10.62 13.62 -40.50
N ARG A 234 9.63 13.03 -41.17
CA ARG A 234 9.39 13.24 -42.61
C ARG A 234 8.62 14.55 -42.87
N PRO A 235 8.98 15.31 -43.93
CA PRO A 235 8.27 16.54 -44.28
C PRO A 235 6.78 16.25 -44.57
N GLY A 236 5.88 16.99 -43.91
CA GLY A 236 4.43 16.80 -44.04
C GLY A 236 3.81 15.72 -43.15
N LEU A 237 4.61 15.02 -42.34
CA LEU A 237 4.17 13.95 -41.43
C LEU A 237 4.30 14.31 -39.93
N GLN A 238 4.76 15.53 -39.62
CA GLN A 238 4.90 16.04 -38.25
C GLN A 238 3.54 16.16 -37.50
N ASN A 239 2.43 16.18 -38.25
CA ASN A 239 1.06 16.18 -37.74
C ASN A 239 0.31 14.86 -38.03
N ALA A 240 1.02 13.80 -38.43
CA ALA A 240 0.42 12.50 -38.66
C ALA A 240 -0.21 11.98 -37.35
N LYS A 241 -1.49 11.59 -37.40
CA LYS A 241 -2.26 11.26 -36.20
C LYS A 241 -1.99 9.85 -35.70
N SER A 242 -1.67 8.91 -36.58
CA SER A 242 -1.32 7.52 -36.26
C SER A 242 -0.58 6.88 -37.44
N PHE A 243 0.43 6.05 -37.17
CA PHE A 243 1.06 5.19 -38.17
C PHE A 243 0.55 3.77 -37.98
N GLN A 244 0.01 3.14 -39.03
CA GLN A 244 -0.57 1.81 -38.95
C GLN A 244 0.14 0.83 -39.87
N ALA A 245 0.44 -0.35 -39.36
CA ALA A 245 1.02 -1.45 -40.12
C ALA A 245 -0.06 -2.38 -40.67
N TRP A 246 0.18 -2.89 -41.87
CA TRP A 246 -0.71 -3.76 -42.60
C TRP A 246 0.07 -4.95 -43.13
N GLY A 247 -0.49 -6.15 -42.96
CA GLY A 247 -0.01 -7.38 -43.56
C GLY A 247 -0.80 -7.69 -44.82
N ARG A 248 -0.14 -8.20 -45.85
CA ARG A 248 -0.80 -8.68 -47.07
C ARG A 248 -0.27 -10.05 -47.48
N LYS A 249 -1.07 -10.72 -48.32
CA LYS A 249 -0.73 -11.99 -48.98
C LYS A 249 -0.72 -11.76 -50.49
N GLY A 250 0.44 -11.87 -51.12
CA GLY A 250 0.64 -11.66 -52.54
C GLY A 250 0.71 -10.18 -52.96
N PRO A 251 0.69 -9.91 -54.28
CA PRO A 251 0.83 -8.56 -54.80
C PRO A 251 -0.41 -7.68 -54.58
N ASP A 252 -1.56 -8.28 -54.26
CA ASP A 252 -2.84 -7.61 -54.14
C ASP A 252 -2.95 -6.82 -52.82
N LYS A 253 -3.22 -5.52 -52.93
CA LYS A 253 -3.41 -4.62 -51.78
C LYS A 253 -4.83 -4.72 -51.18
N THR A 254 -5.78 -5.31 -51.90
CA THR A 254 -7.18 -5.42 -51.45
C THR A 254 -7.38 -6.41 -50.29
N GLN A 255 -6.40 -7.27 -50.03
CA GLN A 255 -6.41 -8.24 -48.94
C GLN A 255 -5.58 -7.80 -47.72
N ALA A 256 -5.31 -6.49 -47.58
CA ALA A 256 -4.53 -5.97 -46.46
C ALA A 256 -5.28 -6.15 -45.13
N ARG A 257 -4.63 -6.79 -44.16
CA ARG A 257 -5.12 -6.97 -42.78
C ARG A 257 -4.35 -6.06 -41.84
N SER A 258 -5.04 -5.41 -40.92
CA SER A 258 -4.39 -4.55 -39.92
C SER A 258 -3.53 -5.39 -38.99
N LEU A 259 -2.27 -4.99 -38.81
CA LEU A 259 -1.36 -5.54 -37.80
C LEU A 259 -1.30 -4.67 -36.53
N GLY A 260 -1.91 -3.48 -36.58
CA GLY A 260 -1.99 -2.55 -35.46
C GLY A 260 -1.32 -1.21 -35.73
N ILE A 261 -1.30 -0.37 -34.69
CA ILE A 261 -0.77 1.00 -34.71
C ILE A 261 0.59 1.01 -34.01
N PHE A 262 1.52 1.81 -34.54
CA PHE A 262 2.82 2.02 -33.91
C PHE A 262 2.70 2.88 -32.66
N TYR A 263 3.51 2.52 -31.67
CA TYR A 263 3.71 3.32 -30.45
C TYR A 263 5.14 3.84 -30.40
N GLU A 264 5.31 5.00 -29.79
CA GLU A 264 6.64 5.56 -29.56
C GLU A 264 7.33 4.78 -28.45
N ASP A 265 8.38 4.05 -28.81
CA ASP A 265 9.17 3.23 -27.88
C ASP A 265 10.33 4.03 -27.30
N SER A 266 10.91 4.94 -28.09
CA SER A 266 11.99 5.81 -27.63
C SER A 266 12.02 7.12 -28.41
N ALA A 267 11.61 8.20 -27.74
CA ALA A 267 11.65 9.57 -28.28
C ALA A 267 13.06 10.02 -28.65
N SER A 268 14.04 9.73 -27.79
CA SER A 268 15.44 10.10 -28.02
C SER A 268 16.07 9.40 -29.22
N LYS A 269 15.59 8.21 -29.58
CA LYS A 269 16.05 7.44 -30.75
C LYS A 269 15.08 7.51 -31.93
N LYS A 270 13.99 8.29 -31.82
CA LYS A 270 12.88 8.35 -32.78
C LYS A 270 12.42 6.96 -33.23
N ARG A 271 12.35 6.02 -32.26
CA ARG A 271 12.04 4.62 -32.50
C ARG A 271 10.59 4.35 -32.17
N TRP A 272 9.91 3.79 -33.15
CA TRP A 272 8.52 3.38 -33.08
C TRP A 272 8.46 1.85 -33.11
N VAL A 273 7.59 1.26 -32.31
CA VAL A 273 7.43 -0.19 -32.23
C VAL A 273 5.97 -0.60 -32.47
N LEU A 274 5.82 -1.71 -33.16
CA LEU A 274 4.57 -2.45 -33.27
C LEU A 274 4.82 -3.92 -32.98
N LYS A 275 3.98 -4.51 -32.13
CA LYS A 275 3.96 -5.94 -31.83
C LYS A 275 2.63 -6.51 -32.28
N ALA A 276 2.66 -7.55 -33.10
CA ALA A 276 1.50 -8.31 -33.52
C ALA A 276 1.71 -9.78 -33.14
N GLU A 277 0.68 -10.41 -32.58
CA GLU A 277 0.74 -11.78 -32.05
C GLU A 277 -0.42 -12.65 -32.53
N ASP A 278 -1.28 -12.15 -33.44
CA ASP A 278 -2.41 -12.93 -33.97
C ASP A 278 -1.91 -14.03 -34.93
N PRO A 279 -1.95 -15.32 -34.53
CA PRO A 279 -1.40 -16.40 -35.33
C PRO A 279 -2.07 -16.52 -36.70
N LYS A 280 -3.38 -16.27 -36.77
CA LYS A 280 -4.18 -16.45 -37.99
C LYS A 280 -3.83 -15.41 -39.05
N THR A 281 -3.56 -14.19 -38.62
CA THR A 281 -3.10 -13.14 -39.53
C THR A 281 -1.63 -13.36 -39.90
N LEU A 282 -0.80 -13.75 -38.94
CA LEU A 282 0.63 -13.92 -39.15
C LEU A 282 1.00 -15.18 -39.95
N GLU A 283 0.15 -16.20 -40.04
CA GLU A 283 0.44 -17.40 -40.84
C GLU A 283 0.38 -17.12 -42.36
N ASP A 284 -0.46 -16.16 -42.75
CA ASP A 284 -0.90 -15.94 -44.12
C ASP A 284 -0.20 -14.76 -44.81
N ILE A 285 0.56 -13.94 -44.10
CA ILE A 285 1.20 -12.74 -44.66
C ILE A 285 2.56 -13.04 -45.29
N ASP A 286 2.86 -12.36 -46.38
CA ASP A 286 4.13 -12.42 -47.09
C ASP A 286 4.81 -11.06 -47.24
N ALA A 287 4.12 -9.98 -46.88
CA ALA A 287 4.64 -8.62 -46.89
C ALA A 287 3.96 -7.75 -45.84
N VAL A 288 4.70 -6.74 -45.37
CA VAL A 288 4.21 -5.73 -44.43
C VAL A 288 4.45 -4.34 -45.01
N PHE A 289 3.49 -3.45 -44.79
CA PHE A 289 3.61 -2.05 -45.17
C PHE A 289 2.99 -1.12 -44.14
N VAL A 290 3.40 0.15 -44.16
CA VAL A 290 2.93 1.17 -43.21
C VAL A 290 2.25 2.30 -43.94
N THR A 291 1.14 2.77 -43.41
CA THR A 291 0.42 3.96 -43.89
C THR A 291 0.20 4.95 -42.75
N VAL A 292 -0.17 6.18 -43.11
CA VAL A 292 -0.63 7.20 -42.15
C VAL A 292 -2.14 7.15 -42.13
N GLU A 293 -2.69 6.95 -40.95
CA GLU A 293 -4.12 6.77 -40.75
C GLU A 293 -4.69 7.84 -39.81
N PRO A 294 -6.02 8.02 -39.79
CA PRO A 294 -6.70 8.86 -38.79
C PRO A 294 -6.40 8.44 -37.35
N HIS A 295 -6.74 9.29 -36.39
CA HIS A 295 -6.52 9.01 -34.98
C HIS A 295 -7.28 7.74 -34.55
N GLY A 296 -6.58 6.77 -33.97
CA GLY A 296 -7.15 5.46 -33.63
C GLY A 296 -7.11 4.43 -34.76
N GLY A 297 -6.48 4.76 -35.90
CA GLY A 297 -6.31 3.87 -37.04
C GLY A 297 -7.52 3.80 -37.97
N SER A 298 -7.46 2.84 -38.90
CA SER A 298 -8.50 2.54 -39.88
C SER A 298 -8.72 1.03 -39.97
N GLN A 299 -9.87 0.63 -40.53
CA GLN A 299 -10.19 -0.77 -40.84
C GLN A 299 -9.57 -1.23 -42.17
N HIS A 300 -9.30 -0.28 -43.06
CA HIS A 300 -8.66 -0.53 -44.36
C HIS A 300 -7.59 0.54 -44.62
N PRO A 301 -6.51 0.22 -45.34
CA PRO A 301 -5.45 1.19 -45.61
C PRO A 301 -6.01 2.36 -46.43
N SER A 302 -6.07 3.54 -45.83
CA SER A 302 -6.60 4.76 -46.46
C SER A 302 -5.49 5.77 -46.82
N GLY A 303 -4.38 5.69 -46.09
CA GLY A 303 -3.21 6.54 -46.30
C GLY A 303 -2.27 6.09 -47.42
N LYS A 304 -1.36 6.99 -47.78
CA LYS A 304 -0.24 6.65 -48.67
C LYS A 304 0.72 5.69 -47.95
N GLN A 305 1.23 4.73 -48.70
CA GLN A 305 2.22 3.77 -48.22
C GLN A 305 3.57 4.48 -47.99
N LEU A 306 4.09 4.38 -46.77
CA LEU A 306 5.35 4.97 -46.34
C LEU A 306 6.49 3.96 -46.36
N LEU A 307 6.25 2.80 -45.77
CA LEU A 307 7.24 1.75 -45.60
C LEU A 307 6.77 0.43 -46.22
N PHE A 308 7.73 -0.38 -46.63
CA PHE A 308 7.48 -1.71 -47.16
C PHE A 308 8.59 -2.68 -46.75
N ALA A 309 8.21 -3.91 -46.45
CA ALA A 309 9.11 -5.04 -46.24
C ALA A 309 8.49 -6.32 -46.80
N SER A 310 9.33 -7.16 -47.39
CA SER A 310 8.95 -8.51 -47.84
C SER A 310 9.38 -9.53 -46.78
N LEU A 311 8.48 -10.46 -46.45
CA LEU A 311 8.71 -11.55 -45.51
C LEU A 311 9.04 -12.88 -46.21
N LEU A 312 9.10 -12.90 -47.55
CA LEU A 312 9.35 -14.08 -48.40
C LEU A 312 10.80 -14.61 -48.38
N ILE A 313 11.60 -14.18 -47.41
CA ILE A 313 13.00 -14.60 -47.29
C ILE A 313 13.01 -15.93 -46.51
N SER A 314 13.86 -16.89 -46.86
CA SER A 314 14.07 -18.08 -46.01
C SER A 314 14.53 -17.68 -44.61
N PRO A 315 14.27 -18.47 -43.54
CA PRO A 315 14.80 -18.19 -42.21
C PRO A 315 16.29 -17.89 -42.30
N ASN A 316 16.68 -16.68 -41.93
CA ASN A 316 18.03 -16.15 -42.13
C ASN A 316 18.80 -15.96 -40.82
N HIS A 317 18.19 -16.37 -39.71
CA HIS A 317 18.81 -16.43 -38.39
C HIS A 317 19.03 -17.89 -37.98
N PRO A 318 20.23 -18.26 -37.47
CA PRO A 318 20.54 -19.61 -36.99
C PRO A 318 19.81 -19.97 -35.69
#